data_AF-A0A813FYC5-F1
#
_entry.id   AF-A0A813FYC5-F1
#
_cell.length_a   1.000
_cell.length_b   1.000
_cell.length_c   1.000
_cell.angle_alpha   90.00
_cell.angle_beta   90.00
_cell.angle_gamma   90.00
#
_symmetry.space_group_name_H-M   'P 1'
#
loop_
_entity.id
_entity.type
_entity.pdbx_description
1 polymer ?
#
loop_
_entity_poly.entity_id
_entity_poly.type
_entity_poly.pdbx_seq_one_letter_code
_entity_poly.pdbx_strand_id
1 'polypeptide(L)'
;MNHSYRFSNLLGATYKGGAVCFTPDGNVLLSPVGNRVSAVDLVQGRAITLAPENREDVAVLALTRDNRLLLSVDGKGHALLINFVRCAVLTRINFKAPVQSAKWSPDSQWLLVTHGRKVELWRTPTLELGWQFVRHHTFSGHHDDVVDVSWAPNSLFFTSCSKDGAVRLWAVNPMEGFSQMALLEHLSPVRAAFFSSDMRYIYSMSRDGVLVSVKYTLTDEKAEASRETPLYCQPGKWAVESKASCQQPALNKVTRCDFDAGSGLLAVGFSRGVFMLFEMPGLQALQTLSLGIDPLDSVAL
;
A
#
# COMPACT_ATOMS: atom_id res chain seq x y z
N MET A 1 3.46 49.36 5.20
CA MET A 1 3.27 47.93 5.56
C MET A 1 3.65 47.10 4.35
N ASN A 2 4.48 46.08 4.51
CA ASN A 2 4.92 45.24 3.39
C ASN A 2 3.89 44.11 3.21
N HIS A 3 3.17 44.07 2.09
CA HIS A 3 2.01 43.19 1.88
C HIS A 3 2.35 41.83 1.25
N SER A 4 3.48 41.22 1.61
CA SER A 4 3.90 39.92 1.09
C SER A 4 3.42 38.78 2.00
N TYR A 5 2.16 38.37 1.87
CA TYR A 5 1.63 37.19 2.54
C TYR A 5 1.94 35.93 1.74
N ARG A 6 2.36 34.88 2.44
CA ARG A 6 2.52 33.53 1.89
C ARG A 6 1.68 32.56 2.70
N PHE A 7 1.22 31.49 2.05
CA PHE A 7 0.58 30.39 2.76
C PHE A 7 1.53 29.84 3.82
N SER A 8 1.03 29.69 5.05
CA SER A 8 1.81 29.20 6.20
C SER A 8 1.32 27.83 6.64
N ASN A 9 0.05 27.72 7.02
CA ASN A 9 -0.53 26.48 7.51
C ASN A 9 -2.05 26.49 7.34
N LEU A 10 -2.65 25.30 7.23
CA LEU A 10 -4.08 25.09 7.33
C LEU A 10 -4.38 24.55 8.73
N LEU A 11 -5.26 25.21 9.47
CA LEU A 11 -5.67 24.81 10.82
C LEU A 11 -7.16 24.45 10.83
N GLY A 12 -7.55 23.49 11.68
CA GLY A 12 -8.95 23.11 11.92
C GLY A 12 -9.48 21.93 11.09
N ALA A 13 -8.74 21.43 10.10
CA ALA A 13 -9.05 20.18 9.42
C ALA A 13 -7.85 19.24 9.51
N THR A 14 -8.00 18.11 10.21
CA THR A 14 -6.91 17.13 10.42
C THR A 14 -6.90 16.02 9.39
N TYR A 15 -8.07 15.71 8.80
CA TYR A 15 -8.25 14.68 7.77
C TYR A 15 -9.56 14.93 6.99
N LYS A 16 -9.56 14.73 5.67
CA LYS A 16 -10.75 14.88 4.81
C LYS A 16 -11.01 13.69 3.87
N GLY A 17 -10.41 12.53 4.13
CA GLY A 17 -10.49 11.36 3.26
C GLY A 17 -9.16 11.04 2.58
N GLY A 18 -9.05 9.86 1.96
CA GLY A 18 -7.84 9.41 1.27
C GLY A 18 -6.90 8.55 2.14
N ALA A 19 -5.79 8.13 1.54
CA ALA A 19 -4.79 7.33 2.24
C ALA A 19 -3.95 8.22 3.17
N VAL A 20 -3.79 7.80 4.43
CA VAL A 20 -2.76 8.33 5.33
C VAL A 20 -1.52 7.46 5.26
N CYS A 21 -0.35 7.99 5.60
CA CYS A 21 0.87 7.19 5.73
C CYS A 21 1.83 7.78 6.76
N PHE A 22 2.62 6.92 7.38
CA PHE A 22 3.73 7.34 8.23
C PHE A 22 4.99 7.56 7.41
N THR A 23 5.89 8.39 7.94
CA THR A 23 7.29 8.31 7.56
C THR A 23 7.89 6.96 7.99
N PRO A 24 8.82 6.38 7.24
CA PRO A 24 9.55 5.15 7.56
C PRO A 24 10.14 5.03 8.98
N ASP A 25 10.38 6.15 9.66
CA ASP A 25 10.84 6.19 11.05
C ASP A 25 9.69 6.23 12.08
N GLY A 26 8.44 6.30 11.63
CA GLY A 26 7.22 6.35 12.46
C GLY A 26 6.94 7.70 13.12
N ASN A 27 7.82 8.70 12.93
CA ASN A 27 7.75 9.95 13.70
C ASN A 27 6.74 10.96 13.15
N VAL A 28 6.47 10.93 11.84
CA VAL A 28 5.61 11.91 11.18
C VAL A 28 4.44 11.21 10.50
N LEU A 29 3.22 11.66 10.80
CA LEU A 29 2.00 11.23 10.12
C LEU A 29 1.69 12.19 8.97
N LEU A 30 1.50 11.65 7.77
CA LEU A 30 1.01 12.37 6.61
C LEU A 30 -0.48 12.12 6.43
N SER A 31 -1.27 13.19 6.45
CA SER A 31 -2.72 13.12 6.26
C SER A 31 -3.20 14.07 5.15
N PRO A 32 -4.09 13.62 4.26
CA PRO A 32 -4.78 14.51 3.34
C PRO A 32 -5.74 15.47 4.06
N VAL A 33 -5.64 16.76 3.76
CA VAL A 33 -6.50 17.83 4.26
C VAL A 33 -7.19 18.54 3.10
N GLY A 34 -7.98 17.78 2.34
CA GLY A 34 -8.58 18.19 1.08
C GLY A 34 -7.58 18.01 -0.06
N ASN A 35 -7.29 19.09 -0.80
CA ASN A 35 -6.32 19.08 -1.89
C ASN A 35 -4.85 19.28 -1.46
N ARG A 36 -4.57 19.27 -0.15
CA ARG A 36 -3.23 19.46 0.43
C ARG A 36 -2.91 18.31 1.38
N VAL A 37 -1.64 18.22 1.77
CA VAL A 37 -1.15 17.21 2.71
C VAL A 37 -0.64 17.92 3.97
N SER A 38 -1.09 17.45 5.12
CA SER A 38 -0.57 17.83 6.43
C SER A 38 0.48 16.82 6.87
N ALA A 39 1.58 17.31 7.46
CA ALA A 39 2.62 16.52 8.09
C ALA A 39 2.63 16.86 9.59
N VAL A 40 2.31 15.87 10.41
CA VAL A 40 2.22 16.01 11.86
C VAL A 40 3.37 15.23 12.49
N ASP A 41 4.35 15.96 13.02
CA ASP A 41 5.43 15.40 13.83
C ASP A 41 4.87 15.03 15.21
N LEU A 42 4.80 13.73 15.46
CA LEU A 42 4.24 13.15 16.68
C LEU A 42 5.20 13.23 17.87
N VAL A 43 6.51 13.38 17.60
CA VAL A 43 7.54 13.48 18.65
C VAL A 43 7.61 14.91 19.17
N GLN A 44 7.61 15.89 18.27
CA GLN A 44 7.68 17.31 18.62
C GLN A 44 6.31 17.97 18.82
N GLY A 45 5.23 17.30 18.45
CA GLY A 45 3.87 17.84 18.51
C GLY A 45 3.63 18.98 17.53
N ARG A 46 4.33 19.00 16.39
CA ARG A 46 4.27 20.09 15.41
C ARG A 46 3.55 19.65 14.14
N ALA A 47 2.54 20.40 13.72
CA ALA A 47 1.84 20.18 12.45
C ALA A 47 2.17 21.28 11.43
N ILE A 48 2.52 20.88 10.21
CA ILE A 48 2.69 21.77 9.06
C ILE A 48 1.87 21.27 7.87
N THR A 49 1.31 22.19 7.09
CA THR A 49 0.68 21.85 5.80
C THR A 49 1.67 22.08 4.68
N LEU A 50 1.87 21.08 3.82
CA LEU A 50 2.75 21.20 2.66
C LEU A 50 2.23 22.29 1.70
N ALA A 51 3.14 23.09 1.17
CA ALA A 51 2.83 24.18 0.26
C ALA A 51 2.28 23.74 -1.13
N PRO A 52 2.67 22.57 -1.69
CA PRO A 52 2.04 22.04 -2.90
C PRO A 52 0.55 21.75 -2.72
N GLU A 53 -0.24 22.02 -3.76
CA GLU A 53 -1.66 21.72 -3.80
C GLU A 53 -2.03 20.91 -5.04
N ASN A 54 -2.85 19.89 -4.84
CA ASN A 54 -3.49 19.12 -5.89
C ASN A 54 -4.69 19.90 -6.46
N ARG A 55 -5.19 19.47 -7.62
CA ARG A 55 -6.33 20.11 -8.29
C ARG A 55 -7.66 19.78 -7.61
N GLU A 56 -7.74 18.58 -7.05
CA GLU A 56 -8.88 18.04 -6.33
C GLU A 56 -8.38 17.42 -5.02
N ASP A 57 -9.30 16.88 -4.22
CA ASP A 57 -8.96 16.19 -2.97
C ASP A 57 -7.99 15.02 -3.21
N VAL A 58 -7.00 14.94 -2.34
CA VAL A 58 -5.95 13.92 -2.39
C VAL A 58 -6.54 12.58 -1.97
N ALA A 59 -6.42 11.59 -2.85
CA ALA A 59 -6.93 10.25 -2.63
C ALA A 59 -5.83 9.27 -2.20
N VAL A 60 -4.62 9.41 -2.76
CA VAL A 60 -3.51 8.48 -2.53
C VAL A 60 -2.23 9.24 -2.19
N LEU A 61 -1.52 8.75 -1.16
CA LEU A 61 -0.20 9.21 -0.76
C LEU A 61 0.79 8.04 -0.81
N ALA A 62 1.99 8.30 -1.31
CA ALA A 62 3.09 7.34 -1.27
C ALA A 62 4.44 8.05 -1.04
N LEU A 63 5.10 7.71 0.06
CA LEU A 63 6.41 8.25 0.42
C LEU A 63 7.51 7.22 0.13
N THR A 64 8.66 7.65 -0.38
CA THR A 64 9.82 6.78 -0.54
C THR A 64 10.45 6.45 0.81
N ARG A 65 11.10 5.28 0.90
CA ARG A 65 11.72 4.80 2.15
C ARG A 65 12.85 5.71 2.65
N ASP A 66 13.46 6.48 1.77
CA ASP A 66 14.52 7.44 2.08
C ASP A 66 14.00 8.84 2.48
N ASN A 67 12.68 9.03 2.64
CA ASN A 67 12.03 10.31 2.98
C ASN A 67 12.29 11.44 1.98
N ARG A 68 12.64 11.14 0.72
CA ARG A 68 12.95 12.19 -0.27
C ARG A 68 11.79 12.57 -1.15
N LEU A 69 11.00 11.60 -1.60
CA LEU A 69 9.97 11.81 -2.61
C LEU A 69 8.60 11.42 -2.04
N LEU A 70 7.67 12.35 -2.12
CA LEU A 70 6.26 12.13 -1.83
C LEU A 70 5.48 12.22 -3.13
N LEU A 71 4.71 11.18 -3.42
CA LEU A 71 3.68 11.18 -4.45
C LEU A 71 2.34 11.53 -3.80
N SER A 72 1.66 12.54 -4.32
CA SER A 72 0.30 12.90 -3.96
C SER A 72 -0.58 12.80 -5.19
N VAL A 73 -1.60 11.93 -5.18
CA VAL A 73 -2.52 11.71 -6.30
C VAL A 73 -3.92 12.13 -5.92
N ASP A 74 -4.57 12.93 -6.76
CA ASP A 74 -5.96 13.34 -6.59
C ASP A 74 -6.96 12.28 -7.08
N GLY A 75 -8.24 12.44 -6.73
CA GLY A 75 -9.30 11.50 -7.12
C GLY A 75 -9.52 11.33 -8.64
N LYS A 76 -8.99 12.24 -9.47
CA LYS A 76 -9.07 12.18 -10.95
C LYS A 76 -7.80 11.62 -11.60
N GLY A 77 -6.76 11.31 -10.82
CA GLY A 77 -5.49 10.77 -11.30
C GLY A 77 -4.43 11.81 -11.63
N HIS A 78 -4.61 13.10 -11.30
CA HIS A 78 -3.50 14.05 -11.35
C HIS A 78 -2.61 13.83 -10.14
N ALA A 79 -1.32 13.65 -10.39
CA ALA A 79 -0.33 13.44 -9.37
C ALA A 79 0.74 14.51 -9.36
N LEU A 80 1.19 14.84 -8.16
CA LEU A 80 2.36 15.65 -7.90
C LEU A 80 3.46 14.75 -7.36
N LEU A 81 4.66 14.87 -7.95
CA LEU A 81 5.88 14.40 -7.30
C LEU A 81 6.47 15.57 -6.52
N ILE A 82 6.63 15.41 -5.22
CA ILE A 82 7.07 16.44 -4.29
C ILE A 82 8.40 15.99 -3.67
N ASN A 83 9.38 16.88 -3.65
CA ASN A 83 10.53 16.72 -2.75
C ASN A 83 10.03 16.94 -1.33
N PHE A 84 9.96 15.87 -0.55
CA PHE A 84 9.34 15.89 0.77
C PHE A 84 10.10 16.81 1.73
N VAL A 85 11.42 16.71 1.78
CA VAL A 85 12.29 17.53 2.64
C VAL A 85 12.18 19.02 2.32
N ARG A 86 12.13 19.39 1.03
CA ARG A 86 12.05 20.78 0.58
C ARG A 86 10.62 21.30 0.41
N CYS A 87 9.62 20.43 0.58
CA CYS A 87 8.20 20.74 0.35
C CYS A 87 7.94 21.40 -1.02
N ALA A 88 8.62 20.95 -2.08
CA ALA A 88 8.58 21.57 -3.40
C ALA A 88 8.13 20.59 -4.48
N VAL A 89 7.27 21.02 -5.41
CA VAL A 89 6.86 20.19 -6.56
C VAL A 89 8.03 20.04 -7.52
N LEU A 90 8.39 18.79 -7.82
CA LEU A 90 9.41 18.43 -8.79
C LEU A 90 8.80 18.27 -10.19
N THR A 91 7.73 17.48 -10.28
CA THR A 91 7.04 17.23 -11.55
C THR A 91 5.55 16.95 -11.33
N ARG A 92 4.79 16.97 -12.42
CA ARG A 92 3.36 16.67 -12.43
C ARG A 92 3.07 15.64 -13.52
N ILE A 93 2.21 14.69 -13.23
CA ILE A 93 1.74 13.69 -14.18
C ILE A 93 0.22 13.54 -14.06
N ASN A 94 -0.43 13.18 -15.16
CA ASN A 94 -1.83 12.77 -15.14
C ASN A 94 -1.92 11.31 -15.59
N PHE A 95 -2.34 10.43 -14.67
CA PHE A 95 -2.55 9.01 -14.95
C PHE A 95 -3.80 8.73 -15.78
N LYS A 96 -4.63 9.75 -16.05
CA LYS A 96 -5.85 9.72 -16.89
C LYS A 96 -6.96 8.79 -16.39
N ALA A 97 -6.80 8.21 -15.21
CA ALA A 97 -7.80 7.40 -14.53
C ALA A 97 -7.62 7.53 -13.01
N PRO A 98 -8.67 7.28 -12.21
CA PRO A 98 -8.57 7.22 -10.76
C PRO A 98 -7.57 6.14 -10.32
N VAL A 99 -6.60 6.54 -9.49
CA VAL A 99 -5.62 5.64 -8.88
C VAL A 99 -6.18 5.17 -7.54
N GLN A 100 -6.24 3.85 -7.32
CA GLN A 100 -6.72 3.28 -6.06
C GLN A 100 -5.58 3.12 -5.04
N SER A 101 -4.37 2.80 -5.51
CA SER A 101 -3.19 2.61 -4.67
C SER A 101 -1.93 2.89 -5.48
N ALA A 102 -0.93 3.43 -4.81
CA ALA A 102 0.40 3.63 -5.34
C ALA A 102 1.43 3.37 -4.24
N LYS A 103 2.48 2.61 -4.53
CA LYS A 103 3.51 2.23 -3.55
C LYS A 103 4.89 2.24 -4.19
N TRP A 104 5.83 2.93 -3.55
CA TRP A 104 7.25 2.84 -3.90
C TRP A 104 7.82 1.50 -3.48
N SER A 105 8.76 0.97 -4.26
CA SER A 105 9.50 -0.22 -3.89
C SER A 105 10.38 0.05 -2.66
N PRO A 106 10.68 -0.97 -1.84
CA PRO A 106 11.58 -0.83 -0.70
C PRO A 106 12.98 -0.29 -1.05
N ASP A 107 13.48 -0.58 -2.25
CA ASP A 107 14.75 -0.06 -2.81
C ASP A 107 14.62 1.35 -3.44
N SER A 108 13.42 1.93 -3.45
CA SER A 108 13.07 3.22 -4.04
C SER A 108 13.39 3.37 -5.54
N GLN A 109 13.61 2.28 -6.28
CA GLN A 109 13.88 2.30 -7.73
C GLN A 109 12.61 2.29 -8.59
N TRP A 110 11.50 1.80 -8.03
CA TRP A 110 10.27 1.56 -8.74
C TRP A 110 9.05 2.10 -8.01
N LEU A 111 8.01 2.42 -8.78
CA LEU A 111 6.69 2.80 -8.30
C LEU A 111 5.64 1.91 -8.96
N LEU A 112 4.80 1.27 -8.15
CA LEU A 112 3.57 0.64 -8.63
C LEU A 112 2.43 1.63 -8.54
N VAL A 113 1.60 1.66 -9.58
CA VAL A 113 0.38 2.46 -9.65
C VAL A 113 -0.75 1.57 -10.16
N THR A 114 -1.87 1.54 -9.45
CA THR A 114 -3.07 0.85 -9.94
C THR A 114 -3.77 1.70 -10.99
N HIS A 115 -4.17 1.08 -12.10
CA HIS A 115 -4.83 1.74 -13.22
C HIS A 115 -5.98 0.87 -13.74
N GLY A 116 -7.16 1.03 -13.11
CA GLY A 116 -8.32 0.18 -13.36
C GLY A 116 -7.98 -1.29 -13.11
N ARG A 117 -8.10 -2.14 -14.13
CA ARG A 117 -7.82 -3.58 -14.07
C ARG A 117 -6.34 -3.96 -14.24
N LYS A 118 -5.46 -2.97 -14.34
CA LYS A 118 -4.03 -3.15 -14.62
C LYS A 118 -3.19 -2.55 -13.50
N VAL A 119 -1.96 -3.01 -13.39
CA VAL A 119 -0.93 -2.37 -12.57
C VAL A 119 0.15 -1.86 -13.49
N GLU A 120 0.52 -0.60 -13.35
CA GLU A 120 1.64 -0.02 -14.08
C GLU A 120 2.84 0.12 -13.15
N LEU A 121 4.01 -0.25 -13.67
CA LEU A 121 5.30 -0.10 -13.02
C LEU A 121 6.04 1.04 -13.69
N TRP A 122 6.45 1.99 -12.88
CA TRP A 122 7.16 3.20 -13.29
C TRP A 122 8.53 3.22 -12.63
N ARG A 123 9.54 3.68 -13.36
CA ARG A 123 10.84 3.96 -12.78
C ARG A 123 10.75 5.21 -11.91
N THR A 124 11.39 5.18 -10.75
CA THR A 124 11.45 6.35 -9.87
C THR A 124 12.10 7.53 -10.61
N PRO A 125 11.44 8.69 -10.65
CA PRO A 125 12.03 9.88 -11.24
C PRO A 125 13.24 10.32 -10.43
N THR A 126 14.37 10.48 -11.11
CA THR A 126 15.63 10.97 -10.53
C THR A 126 16.02 12.29 -11.18
N LEU A 127 16.98 12.99 -10.57
CA LEU A 127 17.56 14.21 -11.15
C LEU A 127 18.16 13.94 -12.54
N GLU A 128 18.82 12.79 -12.73
CA GLU A 128 19.42 12.37 -14.00
C GLU A 128 18.38 12.21 -15.12
N LEU A 129 17.18 11.77 -14.76
CA LEU A 129 16.04 11.62 -15.68
C LEU A 129 15.19 12.90 -15.77
N GLY A 130 15.66 14.03 -15.23
CA GLY A 130 14.93 15.29 -15.25
C GLY A 130 13.61 15.25 -14.48
N TRP A 131 13.51 14.39 -13.45
CA TRP A 131 12.27 14.14 -12.70
C TRP A 131 11.09 13.68 -13.57
N GLN A 132 11.36 12.96 -14.65
CA GLN A 132 10.31 12.40 -15.50
C GLN A 132 9.89 11.00 -15.07
N PHE A 133 8.59 10.73 -15.17
CA PHE A 133 8.03 9.40 -14.99
C PHE A 133 8.21 8.58 -16.26
N VAL A 134 8.91 7.46 -16.16
CA VAL A 134 9.13 6.53 -17.28
C VAL A 134 8.44 5.22 -16.95
N ARG A 135 7.41 4.87 -17.73
CA ARG A 135 6.70 3.60 -17.57
C ARG A 135 7.58 2.46 -18.07
N HIS A 136 7.79 1.47 -17.21
CA HIS A 136 8.61 0.29 -17.50
C HIS A 136 7.74 -0.87 -18.01
N HIS A 137 6.74 -1.27 -17.23
CA HIS A 137 5.87 -2.40 -17.55
C HIS A 137 4.41 -2.14 -17.19
N THR A 138 3.51 -2.89 -17.83
CA THR A 138 2.09 -2.92 -17.52
C THR A 138 1.67 -4.36 -17.31
N PHE A 139 1.25 -4.68 -16.10
CA PHE A 139 0.77 -5.99 -15.70
C PHE A 139 -0.74 -6.05 -15.91
N SER A 140 -1.15 -6.93 -16.83
CA SER A 140 -2.54 -7.17 -17.18
C SER A 140 -2.89 -8.62 -16.86
N GLY A 141 -4.04 -8.84 -16.23
CA GLY A 141 -4.49 -10.20 -15.86
C GLY A 141 -5.69 -10.22 -14.94
N HIS A 142 -5.94 -9.14 -14.19
CA HIS A 142 -7.17 -9.00 -13.41
C HIS A 142 -8.39 -8.77 -14.30
N HIS A 143 -9.53 -9.30 -13.86
CA HIS A 143 -10.80 -9.20 -14.59
C HIS A 143 -11.67 -8.04 -14.11
N ASP A 144 -11.31 -7.41 -13.00
CA ASP A 144 -11.96 -6.23 -12.42
C ASP A 144 -10.90 -5.29 -11.80
N ASP A 145 -11.33 -4.15 -11.26
CA ASP A 145 -10.45 -3.11 -10.74
C ASP A 145 -9.47 -3.66 -9.69
N VAL A 146 -8.20 -3.32 -9.84
CA VAL A 146 -7.16 -3.55 -8.84
C VAL A 146 -7.35 -2.53 -7.73
N VAL A 147 -7.54 -3.05 -6.52
CA VAL A 147 -7.86 -2.25 -5.33
C VAL A 147 -6.60 -1.81 -4.62
N ASP A 148 -5.62 -2.72 -4.49
CA ASP A 148 -4.37 -2.44 -3.79
C ASP A 148 -3.20 -3.24 -4.37
N VAL A 149 -1.99 -2.75 -4.09
CA VAL A 149 -0.71 -3.35 -4.48
C VAL A 149 0.24 -3.31 -3.30
N SER A 150 1.03 -4.37 -3.14
CA SER A 150 2.02 -4.47 -2.06
C SER A 150 3.32 -5.06 -2.57
N TRP A 151 4.42 -4.45 -2.15
CA TRP A 151 5.76 -4.87 -2.53
C TRP A 151 6.26 -5.99 -1.62
N ALA A 152 7.00 -6.92 -2.21
CA ALA A 152 7.87 -7.80 -1.46
C ALA A 152 9.02 -7.00 -0.83
N PRO A 153 9.47 -7.32 0.40
CA PRO A 153 10.68 -6.75 1.01
C PRO A 153 11.93 -6.71 0.12
N ASN A 154 12.08 -7.67 -0.81
CA ASN A 154 13.21 -7.73 -1.74
C ASN A 154 13.09 -6.83 -2.99
N SER A 155 11.97 -6.12 -3.18
CA SER A 155 11.68 -5.30 -4.37
C SER A 155 11.66 -6.05 -5.72
N LEU A 156 11.71 -7.38 -5.73
CA LEU A 156 11.69 -8.21 -6.95
C LEU A 156 10.30 -8.71 -7.31
N PHE A 157 9.41 -8.79 -6.33
CA PHE A 157 8.04 -9.23 -6.50
C PHE A 157 7.06 -8.23 -5.92
N PHE A 158 5.82 -8.35 -6.35
CA PHE A 158 4.71 -7.64 -5.74
C PHE A 158 3.42 -8.44 -5.87
N THR A 159 2.48 -8.18 -4.98
CA THR A 159 1.12 -8.70 -5.06
C THR A 159 0.17 -7.60 -5.51
N SER A 160 -0.82 -7.97 -6.30
CA SER A 160 -1.97 -7.12 -6.61
C SER A 160 -3.25 -7.83 -6.21
N CYS A 161 -4.18 -7.08 -5.62
CA CYS A 161 -5.48 -7.61 -5.23
C CYS A 161 -6.61 -6.82 -5.90
N SER A 162 -7.71 -7.49 -6.22
CA SER A 162 -8.76 -6.91 -7.06
C SER A 162 -10.16 -7.24 -6.56
N LYS A 163 -11.12 -6.48 -7.08
CA LYS A 163 -12.55 -6.76 -6.95
C LYS A 163 -12.97 -8.08 -7.59
N ASP A 164 -12.14 -8.66 -8.47
CA ASP A 164 -12.37 -9.98 -9.07
C ASP A 164 -12.22 -11.15 -8.08
N GLY A 165 -11.88 -10.88 -6.81
CA GLY A 165 -11.65 -11.91 -5.79
C GLY A 165 -10.28 -12.57 -5.86
N ALA A 166 -9.43 -12.17 -6.81
CA ALA A 166 -8.12 -12.75 -6.99
C ALA A 166 -7.02 -11.91 -6.34
N VAL A 167 -6.01 -12.60 -5.82
CA VAL A 167 -4.68 -12.03 -5.53
C VAL A 167 -3.71 -12.60 -6.53
N ARG A 168 -2.93 -11.75 -7.20
CA ARG A 168 -1.91 -12.18 -8.16
C ARG A 168 -0.52 -11.81 -7.66
N LEU A 169 0.43 -12.72 -7.85
CA LEU A 169 1.84 -12.54 -7.56
C LEU A 169 2.59 -12.31 -8.87
N TRP A 170 3.35 -11.22 -8.93
CA TRP A 170 4.09 -10.79 -10.09
C TRP A 170 5.56 -10.65 -9.78
N ALA A 171 6.40 -10.95 -10.76
CA ALA A 171 7.81 -10.56 -10.78
C ALA A 171 7.94 -9.23 -11.52
N VAL A 172 8.78 -8.33 -11.01
CA VAL A 172 9.07 -7.03 -11.64
C VAL A 172 9.72 -7.22 -13.00
N ASN A 173 10.70 -8.12 -13.05
CA ASN A 173 11.42 -8.51 -14.26
C ASN A 173 11.19 -10.00 -14.52
N PRO A 174 11.20 -10.44 -15.79
CA PRO A 174 11.17 -11.86 -16.12
C PRO A 174 12.31 -12.60 -15.40
N MET A 175 11.97 -13.64 -14.66
CA MET A 175 12.91 -14.52 -13.99
C MET A 175 12.69 -15.95 -14.47
N GLU A 176 13.78 -16.65 -14.72
CA GLU A 176 13.73 -18.04 -15.16
C GLU A 176 13.15 -18.92 -14.04
N GLY A 177 12.20 -19.79 -14.39
CA GLY A 177 11.50 -20.65 -13.42
C GLY A 177 10.40 -19.98 -12.58
N PHE A 178 10.21 -18.66 -12.69
CA PHE A 178 9.09 -18.00 -12.03
C PHE A 178 7.81 -18.07 -12.89
N SER A 179 6.79 -18.74 -12.37
CA SER A 179 5.44 -18.70 -12.93
C SER A 179 4.55 -17.75 -12.13
N GLN A 180 3.79 -16.92 -12.84
CA GLN A 180 2.81 -16.04 -12.21
C GLN A 180 1.79 -16.90 -11.47
N MET A 181 1.51 -16.52 -10.22
CA MET A 181 0.54 -17.21 -9.38
C MET A 181 -0.71 -16.35 -9.22
N ALA A 182 -1.88 -16.98 -9.30
CA ALA A 182 -3.16 -16.37 -8.99
C ALA A 182 -3.84 -17.18 -7.89
N LEU A 183 -4.09 -16.54 -6.75
CA LEU A 183 -4.86 -17.06 -5.64
C LEU A 183 -6.34 -16.73 -5.86
N LEU A 184 -7.16 -17.75 -6.05
CA LEU A 184 -8.61 -17.64 -6.36
C LEU A 184 -9.48 -18.16 -5.22
N GLU A 185 -9.07 -17.88 -3.98
CA GLU A 185 -9.71 -18.45 -2.78
C GLU A 185 -10.83 -17.56 -2.21
N HIS A 186 -10.89 -16.29 -2.58
CA HIS A 186 -11.87 -15.35 -2.06
C HIS A 186 -13.10 -15.29 -2.96
N LEU A 187 -14.28 -15.43 -2.35
CA LEU A 187 -15.58 -15.26 -3.03
C LEU A 187 -16.03 -13.79 -3.13
N SER A 188 -15.27 -12.89 -2.52
CA SER A 188 -15.59 -11.47 -2.34
C SER A 188 -14.38 -10.61 -2.72
N PRO A 189 -14.58 -9.34 -3.13
CA PRO A 189 -13.48 -8.43 -3.45
C PRO A 189 -12.35 -8.46 -2.43
N VAL A 190 -11.11 -8.62 -2.90
CA VAL A 190 -9.94 -8.60 -2.03
C VAL A 190 -9.52 -7.15 -1.78
N ARG A 191 -9.39 -6.79 -0.51
CA ARG A 191 -9.16 -5.41 -0.08
C ARG A 191 -7.69 -5.06 0.05
N ALA A 192 -6.88 -6.01 0.50
CA ALA A 192 -5.44 -5.88 0.59
C ALA A 192 -4.77 -7.25 0.56
N ALA A 193 -3.51 -7.27 0.11
CA ALA A 193 -2.64 -8.44 0.19
C ALA A 193 -1.23 -7.99 0.60
N PHE A 194 -0.54 -8.79 1.41
CA PHE A 194 0.73 -8.41 2.03
C PHE A 194 1.71 -9.57 2.05
N PHE A 195 3.01 -9.23 1.96
CA PHE A 195 4.08 -10.17 2.21
C PHE A 195 4.52 -10.14 3.67
N SER A 196 4.83 -11.31 4.19
CA SER A 196 5.67 -11.46 5.38
C SER A 196 7.10 -10.96 5.14
N SER A 197 7.79 -10.58 6.22
CA SER A 197 9.16 -10.07 6.17
C SER A 197 10.17 -11.12 5.70
N ASP A 198 9.90 -12.40 5.96
CA ASP A 198 10.71 -13.54 5.52
C ASP A 198 10.35 -14.03 4.10
N MET A 199 9.39 -13.39 3.43
CA MET A 199 8.90 -13.75 2.10
C MET A 199 8.26 -15.15 2.00
N ARG A 200 8.00 -15.83 3.12
CA ARG A 200 7.46 -17.20 3.12
C ARG A 200 5.94 -17.22 3.02
N TYR A 201 5.30 -16.16 3.47
CA TYR A 201 3.85 -16.01 3.53
C TYR A 201 3.34 -14.83 2.72
N ILE A 202 2.18 -15.04 2.09
CA ILE A 202 1.31 -13.99 1.57
C ILE A 202 -0.01 -14.05 2.35
N TYR A 203 -0.42 -12.90 2.88
CA TYR A 203 -1.69 -12.73 3.57
C TYR A 203 -2.63 -11.92 2.70
N SER A 204 -3.91 -12.28 2.68
CA SER A 204 -4.92 -11.56 1.90
C SER A 204 -6.23 -11.44 2.65
N MET A 205 -6.81 -10.24 2.62
CA MET A 205 -8.05 -9.93 3.33
C MET A 205 -9.14 -9.54 2.34
N SER A 206 -10.28 -10.23 2.39
CA SER A 206 -11.46 -9.88 1.60
C SER A 206 -12.35 -8.86 2.28
N ARG A 207 -13.23 -8.23 1.48
CA ARG A 207 -14.26 -7.31 1.93
C ARG A 207 -15.22 -7.93 2.96
N ASP A 208 -15.44 -9.23 2.88
CA ASP A 208 -16.30 -9.97 3.82
C ASP A 208 -15.58 -10.39 5.11
N GLY A 209 -14.32 -9.98 5.29
CA GLY A 209 -13.55 -10.27 6.49
C GLY A 209 -13.01 -11.69 6.54
N VAL A 210 -12.81 -12.33 5.38
CA VAL A 210 -12.07 -13.60 5.28
C VAL A 210 -10.60 -13.29 5.04
N LEU A 211 -9.75 -13.78 5.95
CA LEU A 211 -8.30 -13.72 5.89
C LEU A 211 -7.76 -15.07 5.43
N VAL A 212 -6.92 -15.05 4.40
CA VAL A 212 -6.28 -16.26 3.86
C VAL A 212 -4.78 -16.10 3.95
N SER A 213 -4.09 -17.08 4.55
CA SER A 213 -2.64 -17.21 4.50
C SER A 213 -2.24 -18.25 3.46
N VAL A 214 -1.25 -17.89 2.64
CA VAL A 214 -0.64 -18.77 1.65
C VAL A 214 0.83 -18.88 1.98
N LYS A 215 1.34 -20.10 2.06
CA LYS A 215 2.72 -20.42 2.38
C LYS A 215 3.46 -20.89 1.14
N TYR A 216 4.71 -20.47 1.01
CA TYR A 216 5.65 -21.06 0.07
C TYR A 216 6.32 -22.29 0.69
N THR A 217 6.15 -23.44 0.05
CA THR A 217 6.77 -24.71 0.43
C THR A 217 7.70 -25.18 -0.68
N LEU A 218 8.95 -25.48 -0.33
CA LEU A 218 9.94 -26.03 -1.26
C LEU A 218 9.54 -27.45 -1.69
N THR A 219 9.81 -27.81 -2.95
CA THR A 219 9.48 -29.15 -3.46
C THR A 219 10.39 -30.25 -2.92
N ASP A 220 11.58 -29.90 -2.44
CA ASP A 220 12.52 -30.83 -1.80
C ASP A 220 12.89 -30.29 -0.41
N GLU A 221 12.40 -30.94 0.66
CA GLU A 221 12.74 -30.57 2.04
C GLU A 221 14.26 -30.70 2.32
N LYS A 222 14.98 -31.48 1.50
CA LYS A 222 16.45 -31.61 1.58
C LYS A 222 17.21 -30.38 1.04
N ALA A 223 16.53 -29.42 0.41
CA ALA A 223 17.12 -28.17 -0.07
C ALA A 223 17.17 -27.06 0.99
N GLU A 224 16.55 -27.25 2.17
CA GLU A 224 16.69 -26.32 3.32
C GLU A 224 18.15 -26.22 3.85
N ALA A 225 19.09 -26.98 3.26
CA ALA A 225 20.50 -27.01 3.64
C ALA A 225 21.40 -25.95 2.98
N SER A 226 21.01 -25.28 1.89
CA SER A 226 21.82 -24.18 1.33
C SER A 226 21.29 -22.82 1.77
N ARG A 227 21.78 -22.30 2.90
CA ARG A 227 21.51 -20.94 3.41
C ARG A 227 21.88 -19.81 2.42
N GLU A 228 22.49 -20.13 1.29
CA GLU A 228 23.03 -19.18 0.32
C GLU A 228 22.02 -18.76 -0.77
N THR A 229 21.01 -19.58 -1.08
CA THR A 229 20.02 -19.25 -2.13
C THR A 229 18.71 -18.76 -1.53
N PRO A 230 18.19 -17.58 -1.94
CA PRO A 230 16.93 -17.06 -1.42
C PRO A 230 15.77 -18.01 -1.69
N LEU A 231 14.85 -18.18 -0.72
CA LEU A 231 13.69 -19.08 -0.80
C LEU A 231 12.89 -18.93 -2.11
N TYR A 232 12.71 -17.70 -2.59
CA TYR A 232 11.95 -17.39 -3.80
C TYR A 232 12.67 -17.76 -5.12
N CYS A 233 13.97 -18.08 -5.07
CA CYS A 233 14.75 -18.56 -6.21
C CYS A 233 14.77 -20.09 -6.32
N GLN A 234 14.34 -20.77 -5.26
CA GLN A 234 14.33 -22.23 -5.21
C GLN A 234 12.99 -22.76 -5.74
N PRO A 235 12.93 -23.96 -6.34
CA PRO A 235 11.69 -24.54 -6.80
C PRO A 235 10.78 -24.88 -5.62
N GLY A 236 9.53 -24.42 -5.70
CA GLY A 236 8.54 -24.55 -4.65
C GLY A 236 7.16 -24.17 -5.15
N LYS A 237 6.17 -24.34 -4.28
CA LYS A 237 4.76 -24.09 -4.58
C LYS A 237 4.14 -23.25 -3.49
N TRP A 238 3.25 -22.36 -3.91
CA TRP A 238 2.36 -21.64 -3.01
C TRP A 238 1.14 -22.51 -2.71
N ALA A 239 0.85 -22.72 -1.44
CA ALA A 239 -0.33 -23.46 -0.98
C ALA A 239 -1.03 -22.69 0.14
N VAL A 240 -2.35 -22.78 0.18
CA VAL A 240 -3.15 -22.22 1.29
C VAL A 240 -2.76 -22.96 2.56
N GLU A 241 -2.31 -22.24 3.57
CA GLU A 241 -1.98 -22.82 4.88
C GLU A 241 -3.16 -22.71 5.83
N SER A 242 -3.78 -21.53 5.91
CA SER A 242 -4.90 -21.32 6.81
C SER A 242 -5.88 -20.26 6.29
N LYS A 243 -7.11 -20.35 6.81
CA LYS A 243 -8.17 -19.37 6.58
C LYS A 243 -8.79 -18.99 7.92
N ALA A 244 -9.00 -17.71 8.14
CA ALA A 244 -9.69 -17.18 9.31
C ALA A 244 -10.79 -16.20 8.87
N SER A 245 -11.76 -15.97 9.75
CA SER A 245 -12.77 -14.95 9.56
C SER A 245 -12.72 -13.97 10.72
N CYS A 246 -12.97 -12.69 10.45
CA CYS A 246 -13.01 -11.63 11.47
C CYS A 246 -14.19 -11.77 12.44
N GLN A 247 -15.11 -12.72 12.22
CA GLN A 247 -16.30 -12.97 13.06
C GLN A 247 -17.18 -11.72 13.29
N GLN A 248 -17.17 -10.79 12.33
CA GLN A 248 -18.00 -9.59 12.37
C GLN A 248 -19.40 -9.85 11.78
N PRO A 249 -20.43 -9.11 12.20
CA PRO A 249 -21.76 -9.21 11.59
C PRO A 249 -21.68 -9.00 10.07
N ALA A 250 -22.52 -9.70 9.31
CA ALA A 250 -22.44 -9.70 7.84
C ALA A 250 -22.53 -8.30 7.19
N LEU A 251 -23.15 -7.32 7.86
CA LEU A 251 -23.24 -5.94 7.39
C LEU A 251 -21.97 -5.12 7.63
N ASN A 252 -21.05 -5.59 8.49
CA ASN A 252 -19.82 -4.90 8.83
C ASN A 252 -18.69 -5.39 7.90
N LYS A 253 -18.48 -4.66 6.81
CA LYS A 253 -17.52 -5.03 5.77
C LYS A 253 -16.16 -4.40 6.03
N VAL A 254 -15.09 -5.09 5.64
CA VAL A 254 -13.74 -4.55 5.68
C VAL A 254 -13.61 -3.41 4.67
N THR A 255 -13.17 -2.24 5.16
CA THR A 255 -13.00 -1.03 4.35
C THR A 255 -11.54 -0.79 4.00
N ARG A 256 -10.61 -1.05 4.93
CA ARG A 256 -9.16 -0.86 4.77
C ARG A 256 -8.39 -1.84 5.64
N CYS A 257 -7.20 -2.18 5.21
CA CYS A 257 -6.25 -2.95 6.01
C CYS A 257 -4.86 -2.35 5.83
N ASP A 258 -4.02 -2.48 6.84
CA ASP A 258 -2.58 -2.30 6.69
C ASP A 258 -1.83 -3.34 7.52
N PHE A 259 -0.63 -3.71 7.08
CA PHE A 259 0.15 -4.77 7.70
C PHE A 259 1.60 -4.33 7.88
N ASP A 260 2.09 -4.40 9.12
CA ASP A 260 3.50 -4.27 9.39
C ASP A 260 4.17 -5.64 9.46
N ALA A 261 4.98 -5.94 8.44
CA ALA A 261 5.72 -7.18 8.34
C ALA A 261 6.83 -7.33 9.39
N GLY A 262 7.29 -6.21 9.99
CA GLY A 262 8.32 -6.22 11.03
C GLY A 262 7.79 -6.72 12.37
N SER A 263 6.62 -6.22 12.80
CA SER A 263 5.93 -6.67 14.02
C SER A 263 5.02 -7.87 13.81
N GLY A 264 4.64 -8.19 12.57
CA GLY A 264 3.65 -9.22 12.28
C GLY A 264 2.22 -8.80 12.62
N LEU A 265 1.95 -7.50 12.72
CA LEU A 265 0.64 -6.97 13.08
C LEU A 265 -0.17 -6.56 11.85
N LEU A 266 -1.42 -7.02 11.77
CA LEU A 266 -2.39 -6.64 10.75
C LEU A 266 -3.51 -5.82 11.38
N ALA A 267 -3.67 -4.57 10.96
CA ALA A 267 -4.80 -3.73 11.35
C ALA A 267 -5.89 -3.76 10.28
N VAL A 268 -7.14 -3.92 10.72
CA VAL A 268 -8.30 -4.06 9.85
C VAL A 268 -9.38 -3.08 10.29
N GLY A 269 -9.76 -2.16 9.40
CA GLY A 269 -10.85 -1.23 9.59
C GLY A 269 -12.13 -1.70 8.93
N PHE A 270 -13.27 -1.44 9.57
CA PHE A 270 -14.59 -1.86 9.10
C PHE A 270 -15.53 -0.67 8.85
N SER A 271 -16.63 -0.95 8.14
CA SER A 271 -17.61 0.05 7.70
C SER A 271 -18.50 0.65 8.80
N ARG A 272 -18.43 0.14 10.03
CA ARG A 272 -19.21 0.64 11.19
C ARG A 272 -18.32 1.08 12.35
N GLY A 273 -17.17 1.70 12.05
CA GLY A 273 -16.26 2.27 13.04
C GLY A 273 -15.49 1.26 13.91
N VAL A 274 -15.73 -0.05 13.72
CA VAL A 274 -14.97 -1.11 14.38
C VAL A 274 -13.60 -1.23 13.71
N PHE A 275 -12.56 -1.42 14.51
CA PHE A 275 -11.26 -1.91 14.04
C PHE A 275 -10.84 -3.15 14.82
N MET A 276 -10.06 -4.00 14.16
CA MET A 276 -9.46 -5.19 14.75
C MET A 276 -7.97 -5.21 14.47
N LEU A 277 -7.20 -5.73 15.42
CA LEU A 277 -5.77 -5.99 15.28
C LEU A 277 -5.54 -7.50 15.34
N PHE A 278 -4.78 -8.03 14.39
CA PHE A 278 -4.44 -9.44 14.31
C PHE A 278 -2.94 -9.66 14.42
N GLU A 279 -2.56 -10.76 15.06
CA GLU A 279 -1.19 -11.28 15.07
C GLU A 279 -1.02 -12.33 13.96
N MET A 280 0.00 -12.13 13.14
CA MET A 280 0.39 -13.02 12.04
C MET A 280 1.69 -13.75 12.41
N PRO A 281 1.83 -15.06 12.08
CA PRO A 281 1.02 -15.85 11.15
C PRO A 281 -0.22 -16.52 11.75
N GLY A 282 -0.42 -16.44 13.07
CA GLY A 282 -1.48 -17.19 13.78
C GLY A 282 -2.92 -16.83 13.41
N LEU A 283 -3.14 -15.73 12.68
CA LEU A 283 -4.44 -15.17 12.33
C LEU A 283 -5.33 -14.92 13.57
N GLN A 284 -4.71 -14.64 14.71
CA GLN A 284 -5.42 -14.45 15.98
C GLN A 284 -5.76 -12.97 16.18
N ALA A 285 -7.02 -12.67 16.53
CA ALA A 285 -7.42 -11.33 16.88
C ALA A 285 -6.87 -10.97 18.27
N LEU A 286 -5.99 -9.97 18.33
CA LEU A 286 -5.44 -9.43 19.58
C LEU A 286 -6.43 -8.49 20.25
N GLN A 287 -7.01 -7.59 19.46
CA GLN A 287 -7.89 -6.54 19.97
C GLN A 287 -9.02 -6.25 18.99
N THR A 288 -10.14 -5.82 19.54
CA THR A 288 -11.30 -5.30 18.80
C THR A 288 -11.84 -4.11 19.56
N LEU A 289 -11.94 -2.97 18.89
CA LEU A 289 -12.38 -1.72 19.49
C LEU A 289 -13.26 -0.97 18.49
N SER A 290 -14.13 -0.10 18.98
CA SER A 290 -14.98 0.76 18.16
C SER A 290 -14.58 2.22 18.34
N LEU A 291 -14.26 2.89 17.24
CA LEU A 291 -13.93 4.31 17.20
C LEU A 291 -15.16 5.20 16.94
N GLY A 292 -16.32 4.60 16.63
CA GLY A 292 -17.54 5.33 16.32
C GLY A 292 -18.52 4.49 15.51
N ILE A 293 -19.44 5.16 14.82
CA ILE A 293 -20.43 4.53 13.93
C ILE A 293 -20.10 4.67 12.45
N ASP A 294 -19.24 5.64 12.12
CA ASP A 294 -18.86 5.96 10.75
C ASP A 294 -17.80 4.98 10.21
N PRO A 295 -17.75 4.75 8.88
CA PRO A 295 -16.78 3.84 8.28
C PRO A 295 -15.34 4.33 8.50
N LEU A 296 -14.43 3.38 8.74
CA LEU A 296 -13.00 3.67 8.79
C LEU A 296 -12.43 3.76 7.38
N ASP A 297 -12.12 4.96 6.92
CA ASP A 297 -11.71 5.22 5.54
C ASP A 297 -10.22 5.01 5.24
N SER A 298 -9.38 4.98 6.29
CA SER A 298 -7.93 4.82 6.18
C SER A 298 -7.36 4.10 7.40
N VAL A 299 -6.32 3.31 7.19
CA VAL A 299 -5.54 2.60 8.20
C VAL A 299 -4.08 2.67 7.74
N ALA A 300 -3.17 2.98 8.66
CA ALA A 300 -1.73 2.92 8.45
C ALA A 300 -1.04 2.37 9.70
N LEU A 301 -0.08 1.48 9.51
CA LEU A 301 0.80 0.93 10.55
C LEU A 301 2.26 1.36 10.34
#